data_AF-A0A959KQ85-F1
#
_entry.id   AF-A0A959KQ85-F1
#
_cell.length_a   1.000
_cell.length_b   1.000
_cell.length_c   1.000
_cell.angle_alpha   90.00
_cell.angle_beta   90.00
_cell.angle_gamma   90.00
#
_symmetry.space_group_name_H-M   'P 1'
#
loop_
_entity.id
_entity.type
_entity.pdbx_description
1 polymer ?
#
loop_
_entity_poly.entity_id
_entity_poly.type
_entity_poly.pdbx_seq_one_letter_code
_entity_poly.pdbx_strand_id
1 'polypeptide(L)'
;AQMPNTISRADKLYGLSKFWQEVNYNFVYLDEVDREEWEAEYKKLLIFVQETADDYEYYRHLIRLCAMLKDGHTNVYYPEAVQAKLYNTYFGDYRLFMTNINGKAVVTRVNLSKKEEIPIGTEVVAVNGQPTAEYLEEYVKPYISSS
;
A
#
# COMPACT_ATOMS: atom_id res chain seq x y z
N ALA A 1 -13.07 12.83 -4.44
CA ALA A 1 -14.26 11.96 -4.57
C ALA A 1 -14.26 10.98 -3.40
N GLN A 2 -15.41 10.67 -2.81
CA GLN A 2 -15.49 9.71 -1.70
C GLN A 2 -15.09 8.30 -2.17
N MET A 3 -14.36 7.54 -1.35
CA MET A 3 -14.04 6.14 -1.63
C MET A 3 -15.30 5.26 -1.55
N PRO A 4 -15.39 4.18 -2.36
CA PRO A 4 -16.51 3.24 -2.25
C PRO A 4 -16.46 2.49 -0.92
N ASN A 5 -17.63 2.22 -0.35
CA ASN A 5 -17.79 1.35 0.82
C ASN A 5 -18.90 0.34 0.51
N THR A 6 -18.54 -0.70 -0.21
CA THR A 6 -19.47 -1.65 -0.82
C THR A 6 -19.36 -3.06 -0.23
N ILE A 7 -18.25 -3.38 0.43
CA ILE A 7 -17.99 -4.71 0.97
C ILE A 7 -18.69 -4.85 2.32
N SER A 8 -19.52 -5.88 2.48
CA SER A 8 -20.21 -6.15 3.75
C SER A 8 -19.22 -6.59 4.83
N ARG A 9 -19.58 -6.44 6.11
CA ARG A 9 -18.74 -6.93 7.24
C ARG A 9 -18.43 -8.43 7.11
N ALA A 10 -19.42 -9.21 6.70
CA ALA A 10 -19.26 -10.66 6.50
C ALA A 10 -18.26 -10.96 5.37
N ASP A 11 -18.34 -10.24 4.26
CA ASP A 11 -17.42 -10.42 3.13
C ASP A 11 -16.00 -9.96 3.46
N LYS A 12 -15.83 -8.91 4.27
CA LYS A 12 -14.50 -8.47 4.76
C LYS A 12 -13.85 -9.57 5.60
N LEU A 13 -14.60 -10.17 6.52
CA LEU A 13 -14.10 -11.31 7.32
C LEU A 13 -13.78 -12.52 6.46
N TYR A 14 -14.68 -12.86 5.54
CA TYR A 14 -14.52 -14.00 4.65
C TYR A 14 -13.28 -13.82 3.76
N GLY A 15 -13.10 -12.65 3.16
CA GLY A 15 -11.97 -12.34 2.29
C GLY A 15 -10.63 -12.40 3.02
N LEU A 16 -10.53 -11.81 4.22
CA LEU A 16 -9.35 -11.92 5.08
C LEU A 16 -9.05 -13.39 5.43
N SER A 17 -10.04 -14.13 5.91
CA SER A 17 -9.87 -15.52 6.34
C SER A 17 -9.45 -16.42 5.18
N LYS A 18 -10.04 -16.21 4.00
CA LYS A 18 -9.68 -16.93 2.79
C LYS A 18 -8.25 -16.61 2.38
N PHE A 19 -7.85 -15.35 2.33
CA PHE A 19 -6.47 -14.98 2.00
C PHE A 19 -5.46 -15.64 2.96
N TRP A 20 -5.70 -15.56 4.26
CA TRP A 20 -4.86 -16.22 5.26
C TRP A 20 -4.81 -17.74 5.02
N GLN A 21 -5.93 -18.40 4.74
CA GLN A 21 -5.97 -19.83 4.46
C GLN A 21 -5.17 -20.18 3.19
N GLU A 22 -5.35 -19.45 2.10
CA GLU A 22 -4.67 -19.71 0.82
C GLU A 22 -3.16 -19.54 0.95
N VAL A 23 -2.70 -18.55 1.72
CA VAL A 23 -1.27 -18.41 2.04
C VAL A 23 -0.79 -19.61 2.85
N ASN A 24 -1.52 -20.00 3.90
CA ASN A 24 -1.14 -21.14 4.73
C ASN A 24 -1.07 -22.47 3.98
N TYR A 25 -1.86 -22.62 2.91
CA TYR A 25 -1.93 -23.84 2.13
C TYR A 25 -1.01 -23.85 0.91
N ASN A 26 -0.85 -22.71 0.22
CA ASN A 26 -0.18 -22.66 -1.09
C ASN A 26 1.14 -21.87 -1.11
N PHE A 27 1.40 -21.01 -0.12
CA PHE A 27 2.60 -20.16 -0.16
C PHE A 27 3.86 -21.00 0.08
N VAL A 28 4.76 -20.99 -0.90
CA VAL A 28 5.90 -21.93 -0.96
C VAL A 28 6.98 -21.66 0.09
N TYR A 29 7.11 -20.41 0.56
CA TYR A 29 8.15 -19.97 1.52
C TYR A 29 7.57 -19.68 2.90
N LEU A 30 6.47 -20.35 3.27
CA LEU A 30 5.78 -20.10 4.53
C LEU A 30 6.63 -20.45 5.77
N ASP A 31 7.62 -21.32 5.60
CA ASP A 31 8.62 -21.70 6.59
C ASP A 31 9.62 -20.57 6.92
N GLU A 32 9.79 -19.61 6.00
CA GLU A 32 10.61 -18.41 6.22
C GLU A 32 9.82 -17.26 6.88
N VAL A 33 8.50 -17.39 6.97
CA VAL A 33 7.62 -16.39 7.60
C VAL A 33 7.59 -16.65 9.11
N ASP A 34 7.68 -15.58 9.91
CA ASP A 34 7.43 -15.66 11.35
C ASP A 34 5.97 -16.08 11.59
N ARG A 35 5.79 -17.35 11.99
CA ARG A 35 4.47 -17.96 12.20
C ARG A 35 3.74 -17.34 13.38
N GLU A 36 4.45 -16.90 14.42
CA GLU A 36 3.81 -16.29 15.58
C GLU A 36 3.28 -14.90 15.21
N GLU A 37 4.10 -14.09 14.54
CA GLU A 37 3.71 -12.77 14.07
C GLU A 37 2.58 -12.83 13.03
N TRP A 38 2.66 -13.78 12.09
CA TRP A 38 1.64 -14.02 11.07
C TRP A 38 0.26 -14.32 11.67
N GLU A 39 0.20 -15.25 12.62
CA GLU A 39 -1.04 -15.62 13.32
C GLU A 39 -1.57 -14.49 14.19
N ALA A 40 -0.67 -13.75 14.86
CA ALA A 40 -1.05 -12.61 15.68
C ALA A 40 -1.69 -11.50 14.85
N GLU A 41 -1.10 -11.14 13.71
CA GLU A 41 -1.64 -10.10 12.84
C GLU A 41 -2.97 -10.53 12.21
N TYR A 42 -3.12 -11.79 11.77
CA TYR A 42 -4.41 -12.29 11.28
C TYR A 42 -5.52 -12.14 12.34
N LYS A 43 -5.30 -12.59 13.57
CA LYS A 43 -6.28 -12.48 14.66
C LYS A 43 -6.63 -11.04 14.98
N LYS A 44 -5.63 -10.16 14.95
CA LYS A 44 -5.82 -8.72 15.15
C LYS A 44 -6.69 -8.12 14.04
N LEU A 45 -6.44 -8.49 12.78
CA LEU A 45 -7.19 -7.99 11.63
C LEU A 45 -8.64 -8.47 11.60
N LEU A 46 -8.99 -9.62 12.18
CA LEU A 46 -10.39 -10.05 12.32
C LEU A 46 -11.27 -8.97 13.00
N ILE A 47 -10.70 -8.16 13.90
CA ILE A 47 -11.40 -7.06 14.56
C ILE A 47 -11.44 -5.84 13.64
N PHE A 48 -10.29 -5.41 13.13
CA PHE A 48 -10.16 -4.13 12.44
C PHE A 48 -10.84 -4.08 11.08
N VAL A 49 -10.77 -5.15 10.28
CA VAL A 49 -11.33 -5.15 8.92
C VAL A 49 -12.84 -4.92 8.90
N GLN A 50 -13.54 -5.30 9.98
CA GLN A 50 -14.99 -5.12 10.06
C GLN A 50 -15.42 -3.66 10.25
N GLU A 51 -14.53 -2.83 10.80
CA GLU A 51 -14.80 -1.45 11.18
C GLU A 51 -14.18 -0.43 10.21
N THR A 52 -13.65 -0.88 9.07
CA THR A 52 -13.05 0.05 8.11
C THR A 52 -14.09 0.97 7.50
N ALA A 53 -13.73 2.26 7.37
CA ALA A 53 -14.62 3.30 6.87
C ALA A 53 -15.04 3.10 5.42
N ASP A 54 -14.19 2.45 4.62
CA ASP A 54 -14.41 2.19 3.19
C ASP A 54 -13.66 0.94 2.71
N ASP A 55 -13.83 0.63 1.42
CA ASP A 55 -13.18 -0.50 0.76
C ASP A 55 -11.67 -0.27 0.62
N TYR A 56 -11.21 0.98 0.51
CA TYR A 56 -9.78 1.29 0.39
C TYR A 56 -9.04 0.88 1.67
N GLU A 57 -9.53 1.28 2.84
CA GLU A 57 -8.93 0.92 4.13
C GLU A 57 -8.97 -0.59 4.39
N TYR A 58 -10.03 -1.29 3.95
CA TYR A 58 -10.08 -2.75 3.98
C TYR A 58 -8.94 -3.38 3.18
N TYR A 59 -8.76 -2.97 1.92
CA TYR A 59 -7.68 -3.50 1.10
C TYR A 59 -6.29 -3.07 1.60
N ARG A 60 -6.14 -1.91 2.24
CA ARG A 60 -4.88 -1.50 2.90
C ARG A 60 -4.47 -2.51 3.98
N HIS A 61 -5.41 -3.02 4.77
CA HIS A 61 -5.11 -4.07 5.74
C HIS A 61 -4.66 -5.37 5.08
N LEU A 62 -5.33 -5.80 4.01
CA LEU A 62 -4.94 -7.01 3.28
C LEU A 62 -3.57 -6.88 2.63
N ILE A 63 -3.28 -5.73 2.01
CA ILE A 63 -1.98 -5.45 1.38
C ILE A 63 -0.88 -5.45 2.45
N ARG A 64 -1.12 -4.84 3.62
CA ARG A 64 -0.15 -4.85 4.71
C ARG A 64 0.12 -6.27 5.23
N LEU A 65 -0.92 -7.08 5.42
CA LEU A 65 -0.75 -8.48 5.78
C LEU A 65 0.05 -9.22 4.71
N CYS A 66 -0.29 -9.04 3.43
CA CYS A 66 0.43 -9.64 2.30
C CYS A 66 1.92 -9.24 2.26
N ALA A 67 2.24 -7.98 2.52
CA ALA A 67 3.62 -7.48 2.54
C ALA A 67 4.48 -8.14 3.64
N MET A 68 3.88 -8.68 4.70
CA MET A 68 4.62 -9.44 5.72
C MET A 68 5.25 -10.73 5.17
N LEU A 69 4.74 -11.23 4.03
CA LEU A 69 5.32 -12.38 3.33
C LEU A 69 6.66 -12.07 2.66
N LYS A 70 7.00 -10.78 2.50
CA LYS A 70 8.26 -10.31 1.89
C LYS A 70 8.55 -10.98 0.52
N ASP A 71 7.49 -11.15 -0.27
CA ASP A 71 7.56 -11.77 -1.60
C ASP A 71 7.06 -10.82 -2.69
N GLY A 72 7.96 -10.39 -3.58
CA GLY A 72 7.63 -9.49 -4.68
C GLY A 72 6.59 -10.04 -5.68
N HIS A 73 6.34 -11.35 -5.67
CA HIS A 73 5.40 -12.01 -6.59
C HIS A 73 4.01 -12.24 -5.99
N THR A 74 3.85 -12.03 -4.67
CA THR A 74 2.58 -12.19 -3.95
C THR A 74 2.01 -10.82 -3.62
N ASN A 75 0.88 -10.50 -4.22
CA ASN A 75 0.29 -9.15 -4.15
C ASN A 75 -1.23 -9.22 -3.94
N VAL A 76 -1.76 -8.19 -3.29
CA VAL A 76 -3.20 -7.92 -3.21
C VAL A 76 -3.47 -6.64 -4.01
N TYR A 77 -4.44 -6.71 -4.93
CA TYR A 77 -4.78 -5.59 -5.79
C TYR A 77 -6.11 -4.96 -5.37
N TYR A 78 -6.16 -3.63 -5.43
CA TYR A 78 -7.41 -2.90 -5.28
C TYR A 78 -8.40 -3.25 -6.40
N PRO A 79 -9.72 -3.25 -6.11
CA PRO A 79 -10.74 -3.35 -7.13
C PRO A 79 -10.71 -2.07 -8.00
N GLU A 80 -11.16 -2.18 -9.24
CA GLU A 80 -11.11 -1.10 -10.25
C GLU A 80 -11.71 0.22 -9.73
N ALA A 81 -12.84 0.15 -9.01
CA ALA A 81 -13.52 1.31 -8.45
C ALA A 81 -12.69 2.11 -7.41
N VAL A 82 -11.79 1.44 -6.71
CA VAL A 82 -10.82 2.06 -5.79
C VAL A 82 -9.59 2.49 -6.57
N GLN A 83 -9.08 1.62 -7.44
CA GLN A 83 -7.87 1.82 -8.23
C GLN A 83 -7.95 3.09 -9.10
N ALA A 84 -9.08 3.31 -9.77
CA ALA A 84 -9.33 4.47 -10.63
C ALA A 84 -9.25 5.81 -9.89
N LYS A 85 -9.44 5.81 -8.56
CA LYS A 85 -9.35 7.00 -7.71
C LYS A 85 -7.94 7.21 -7.15
N LEU A 86 -7.16 6.15 -6.96
CA LEU A 86 -5.82 6.18 -6.36
C LEU A 86 -4.72 6.42 -7.40
N TYR A 87 -4.71 5.67 -8.49
CA TYR A 87 -3.61 5.66 -9.45
C TYR A 87 -3.77 6.77 -10.49
N ASN A 88 -3.88 7.99 -10.00
CA ASN A 88 -3.63 9.16 -10.82
C ASN A 88 -2.25 9.71 -10.46
N THR A 89 -1.51 10.14 -11.48
CA THR A 89 -0.19 10.76 -11.29
C THR A 89 -0.30 12.23 -10.85
N TYR A 90 -1.51 12.67 -10.47
CA TYR A 90 -1.80 14.06 -10.18
C TYR A 90 -1.78 14.30 -8.67
N PHE A 91 -1.13 15.39 -8.27
CA PHE A 91 -1.16 15.93 -6.93
C PHE A 91 -1.64 17.38 -7.06
N GLY A 92 -2.95 17.58 -6.98
CA GLY A 92 -3.57 18.85 -7.38
C GLY A 92 -3.23 19.19 -8.83
N ASP A 93 -2.62 20.35 -9.05
CA ASP A 93 -2.23 20.84 -10.39
C ASP A 93 -0.91 20.24 -10.91
N TYR A 94 -0.22 19.45 -10.08
CA TYR A 94 1.07 18.84 -10.44
C TYR A 94 0.88 17.43 -10.94
N ARG A 95 1.61 17.05 -11.99
CA ARG A 95 1.74 15.65 -12.41
C ARG A 95 3.17 15.20 -12.17
N LEU A 96 3.43 14.44 -11.11
CA LEU A 96 4.79 14.10 -10.67
C LEU A 96 5.11 12.63 -10.96
N PHE A 97 6.35 12.39 -11.40
CA PHE A 97 6.96 11.07 -11.46
C PHE A 97 8.25 11.12 -10.67
N MET A 98 8.43 10.12 -9.82
CA MET A 98 9.55 10.06 -8.90
C MET A 98 10.30 8.74 -9.07
N THR A 99 11.58 8.77 -8.76
CA THR A 99 12.46 7.60 -8.80
C THR A 99 13.39 7.64 -7.60
N ASN A 100 13.70 6.47 -7.04
CA ASN A 100 14.75 6.37 -6.05
C ASN A 100 16.12 6.53 -6.76
N ILE A 101 16.85 7.59 -6.43
CA ILE A 101 18.21 7.83 -6.90
C ILE A 101 19.09 8.00 -5.66
N ASN A 102 20.01 7.06 -5.42
CA ASN A 102 20.91 7.06 -4.27
C ASN A 102 20.18 7.20 -2.91
N GLY A 103 19.04 6.50 -2.76
CA GLY A 103 18.24 6.54 -1.53
C GLY A 103 17.31 7.75 -1.41
N LYS A 104 17.24 8.61 -2.45
CA LYS A 104 16.45 9.84 -2.44
C LYS A 104 15.27 9.75 -3.38
N ALA A 105 14.11 10.27 -2.97
CA ALA A 105 12.93 10.40 -3.82
C ALA A 105 13.10 11.61 -4.74
N VAL A 106 13.54 11.38 -5.98
CA VAL A 106 13.85 12.44 -6.95
C VAL A 106 12.78 12.54 -8.03
N VAL A 107 12.32 13.76 -8.31
CA VAL A 107 11.39 14.05 -9.40
C VAL A 107 12.09 13.89 -10.75
N THR A 108 11.61 12.97 -11.57
CA THR A 108 12.16 12.65 -12.89
C THR A 108 11.30 13.15 -14.04
N ARG A 109 10.01 13.44 -13.80
CA ARG A 109 9.13 14.07 -14.77
C ARG A 109 8.04 14.88 -14.07
N VAL A 110 7.71 16.03 -14.65
CA VAL A 110 6.63 16.92 -14.23
C VAL A 110 5.82 17.37 -15.45
N ASN A 111 4.58 17.83 -15.27
CA ASN A 111 3.85 18.50 -16.35
C ASN A 111 4.57 19.76 -16.83
N LEU A 112 4.54 20.00 -18.15
CA LEU A 112 5.36 21.03 -18.81
C LEU A 112 5.17 22.44 -18.22
N SER A 113 3.93 22.78 -17.83
CA SER A 113 3.59 24.08 -17.23
C SER A 113 4.21 24.31 -15.84
N LYS A 114 4.71 23.26 -15.19
CA LYS A 114 5.24 23.29 -13.81
C LYS A 114 6.74 23.03 -13.73
N LYS A 115 7.43 22.88 -14.87
CA LYS A 115 8.87 22.54 -14.93
C LYS A 115 9.79 23.55 -14.26
N GLU A 116 9.42 24.83 -14.25
CA GLU A 116 10.22 25.89 -13.62
C GLU A 116 9.98 25.96 -12.10
N GLU A 117 8.81 25.52 -11.63
CA GLU A 117 8.45 25.48 -10.21
C GLU A 117 9.01 24.24 -9.52
N ILE A 118 8.96 23.09 -10.20
CA ILE A 118 9.55 21.82 -9.73
C ILE A 118 10.45 21.28 -10.84
N PRO A 119 11.71 21.73 -10.91
CA PRO A 119 12.67 21.23 -11.89
C PRO A 119 12.92 19.72 -11.75
N ILE A 120 13.20 19.06 -12.87
CA ILE A 120 13.68 17.67 -12.87
C ILE A 120 14.98 17.60 -12.06
N GLY A 121 15.09 16.61 -11.18
CA GLY A 121 16.19 16.49 -10.22
C GLY A 121 15.86 17.01 -8.81
N THR A 122 14.69 17.62 -8.61
CA THR A 122 14.21 18.03 -7.28
C THR A 122 14.04 16.82 -6.36
N GLU A 123 14.58 16.90 -5.15
CA GLU A 123 14.42 15.89 -4.10
C GLU A 123 13.22 16.23 -3.20
N VAL A 124 12.38 15.24 -2.92
CA VAL A 124 11.36 15.33 -1.88
C VAL A 124 12.03 15.04 -0.54
N VAL A 125 12.20 16.08 0.29
CA VAL A 125 12.86 15.95 1.61
C VAL A 125 11.88 15.72 2.76
N ALA A 126 10.60 16.09 2.58
CA ALA A 126 9.55 15.85 3.56
C ALA A 126 8.17 15.72 2.89
N VAL A 127 7.28 14.96 3.53
CA VAL A 127 5.86 14.82 3.17
C VAL A 127 5.03 15.18 4.40
N ASN A 128 4.14 16.17 4.28
CA ASN A 128 3.34 16.68 5.40
C ASN A 128 4.18 17.09 6.62
N GLY A 129 5.40 17.59 6.41
CA GLY A 129 6.33 18.00 7.47
C GLY A 129 7.17 16.85 8.06
N GLN A 130 6.90 15.60 7.71
CA GLN A 130 7.68 14.44 8.13
C GLN A 130 8.83 14.17 7.14
N PRO A 131 10.06 13.88 7.61
CA PRO A 131 11.18 13.51 6.74
C PRO A 131 10.83 12.36 5.80
N THR A 132 11.23 12.46 4.53
CA THR A 132 10.84 11.46 3.50
C THR A 132 11.25 10.04 3.89
N ALA A 133 12.43 9.86 4.49
CA ALA A 133 12.88 8.53 4.94
C ALA A 133 11.91 7.92 5.96
N GLU A 134 11.49 8.69 6.97
CA GLU A 134 10.54 8.24 7.98
C GLU A 134 9.16 7.97 7.38
N TYR A 135 8.69 8.86 6.49
CA TYR A 135 7.42 8.68 5.80
C TYR A 135 7.39 7.40 4.96
N LEU A 136 8.52 7.06 4.31
CA LEU A 136 8.65 5.82 3.54
C LEU A 136 8.54 4.59 4.44
N GLU A 137 9.22 4.57 5.59
CA GLU A 137 9.13 3.46 6.56
C GLU A 137 7.73 3.28 7.12
N GLU A 138 7.02 4.38 7.38
CA GLU A 138 5.74 4.32 8.10
C GLU A 138 4.55 4.13 7.16
N TYR A 139 4.55 4.76 5.99
CA TYR A 139 3.36 4.87 5.14
C TYR A 139 3.49 4.21 3.77
N VAL A 140 4.70 3.81 3.35
CA VAL A 140 4.94 3.25 2.00
C VAL A 140 5.43 1.81 2.08
N LYS A 141 6.57 1.55 2.72
CA LYS A 141 7.18 0.22 2.83
C LYS A 141 6.28 -0.86 3.45
N PRO A 142 5.42 -0.56 4.45
CA PRO A 142 4.53 -1.58 5.03
C PRO A 142 3.48 -2.13 4.05
N TYR A 143 3.38 -1.55 2.84
CA TYR A 143 2.44 -1.94 1.81
C TYR A 143 3.12 -2.42 0.52
N ILE A 144 4.44 -2.60 0.54
CA ILE A 144 5.21 -3.10 -0.61
C ILE A 144 5.60 -4.55 -0.32
N SER A 145 5.13 -5.47 -1.15
CA SER A 145 5.66 -6.82 -1.19
C SER A 145 6.98 -6.80 -1.96
N SER A 146 8.09 -7.11 -1.29
CA SER A 146 9.43 -7.18 -1.88
C SER A 146 10.29 -8.19 -1.14
N SER A 147 11.17 -8.88 -1.86
CA SER A 147 12.17 -9.82 -1.34
C SER A 147 13.56 -9.21 -1.26
#